data_AF-A0A225DL88-F1
#
_entry.id   AF-A0A225DL88-F1
#
_cell.length_a   1.000
_cell.length_b   1.000
_cell.length_c   1.000
_cell.angle_alpha   90.00
_cell.angle_beta   90.00
_cell.angle_gamma   90.00
#
_symmetry.space_group_name_H-M   'P 1'
#
loop_
_entity.id
_entity.type
_entity.pdbx_description
1 polymer ?
#
loop_
_entity_poly.entity_id
_entity_poly.type
_entity_poly.pdbx_seq_one_letter_code
_entity_poly.pdbx_strand_id
1 'polypeptide(L)'
;MEAPIYVTTSVVRLPAGPAPDYDSGVGDLLRQVLEIQKEQLTVLKAQAAAQDGAARWRAFLTRWQGDFPDVGTACKQVLPVIERAYLQLVQELTDKLRDEGGGLDNEFVLGEFLDRYGTRLGQLGTVLSQLGPLADAAPPPAQASG
;
A
#
# COMPACT_ATOMS: atom_id res chain seq x y z
N MET A 1 40.13 -27.47 -86.05
CA MET A 1 40.04 -26.06 -85.70
C MET A 1 38.56 -25.76 -85.49
N GLU A 2 38.06 -25.97 -84.27
CA GLU A 2 36.71 -25.59 -83.85
C GLU A 2 36.77 -25.22 -82.36
N ALA A 3 36.32 -24.01 -82.05
CA ALA A 3 36.30 -23.46 -80.69
C ALA A 3 34.93 -23.72 -80.05
N PRO A 4 34.86 -24.16 -78.78
CA PRO A 4 33.57 -24.33 -78.14
C PRO A 4 32.94 -22.98 -77.79
N ILE A 5 31.69 -22.80 -78.22
CA ILE A 5 30.82 -21.67 -77.88
C ILE A 5 30.43 -21.78 -76.40
N TYR A 6 30.79 -20.79 -75.60
CA TYR A 6 30.29 -20.67 -74.23
C TYR A 6 28.87 -20.08 -74.23
N VAL A 7 27.90 -20.86 -73.79
CA VAL A 7 26.55 -20.38 -73.44
C VAL A 7 26.63 -19.75 -72.06
N THR A 8 26.61 -18.41 -72.01
CA THR A 8 26.44 -17.69 -70.74
C THR A 8 24.98 -17.79 -70.32
N THR A 9 24.72 -18.43 -69.18
CA THR A 9 23.41 -18.38 -68.53
C THR A 9 23.36 -17.14 -67.67
N SER A 10 22.63 -16.11 -68.13
CA SER A 10 22.36 -14.93 -67.32
C SER A 10 21.46 -15.31 -66.14
N VAL A 11 22.04 -15.40 -64.94
CA VAL A 11 21.26 -15.44 -63.69
C VAL A 11 20.60 -14.08 -63.52
N VAL A 12 19.27 -14.03 -63.65
CA VAL A 12 18.47 -12.90 -63.19
C VAL A 12 18.57 -12.87 -61.67
N ARG A 13 19.45 -12.02 -61.15
CA ARG A 13 19.54 -11.75 -59.71
C ARG A 13 18.36 -10.85 -59.35
N LEU A 14 17.34 -11.43 -58.73
CA LEU A 14 16.29 -10.65 -58.07
C LEU A 14 16.99 -9.74 -57.04
N PRO A 15 16.68 -8.42 -56.99
CA PRO A 15 17.26 -7.56 -55.96
C PRO A 15 16.86 -8.12 -54.59
N ALA A 16 17.87 -8.48 -53.79
CA ALA A 16 17.66 -8.79 -52.38
C ALA A 16 17.13 -7.51 -51.73
N GLY A 17 15.83 -7.47 -51.48
CA GLY A 17 15.25 -6.46 -50.60
C GLY A 17 15.97 -6.51 -49.25
N PRO A 18 16.18 -5.38 -48.57
CA PRO A 18 16.81 -5.36 -47.26
C PRO A 18 16.03 -6.30 -46.34
N ALA A 19 16.74 -7.23 -45.70
CA ALA A 19 16.15 -8.04 -44.66
C ALA A 19 15.64 -7.08 -43.57
N PRO A 20 14.37 -7.15 -43.17
CA PRO A 20 13.85 -6.27 -42.14
C PRO A 20 14.57 -6.53 -40.80
N ASP A 21 15.10 -5.45 -40.23
CA ASP A 21 15.82 -5.36 -38.96
C ASP A 21 14.87 -5.59 -37.76
N TYR A 22 14.22 -6.75 -37.69
CA TYR A 22 13.24 -7.04 -36.64
C TYR A 22 13.89 -7.26 -35.25
N ASP A 23 15.15 -7.68 -35.20
CA ASP A 23 15.85 -8.01 -33.95
C ASP A 23 16.26 -6.76 -33.14
N SER A 24 16.56 -5.64 -33.82
CA SER A 24 16.95 -4.39 -33.16
C SER A 24 15.76 -3.75 -32.44
N GLY A 25 14.58 -3.72 -33.07
CA GLY A 25 13.38 -3.11 -32.52
C GLY A 25 12.84 -3.81 -31.27
N VAL A 26 12.93 -5.14 -31.19
CA VAL A 26 12.53 -5.90 -29.99
C VAL A 26 13.52 -5.64 -28.85
N GLY A 27 14.83 -5.62 -29.15
CA GLY A 27 15.86 -5.29 -28.16
C GLY A 27 15.71 -3.89 -27.58
N ASP A 28 15.37 -2.91 -28.42
CA ASP A 28 15.16 -1.53 -27.99
C ASP A 28 13.87 -1.37 -27.19
N LEU A 29 12.79 -2.06 -27.57
CA LEU A 29 11.56 -2.10 -26.78
C LEU A 29 11.81 -2.71 -25.40
N LEU A 30 12.57 -3.81 -25.31
CA LEU A 30 12.91 -4.44 -24.04
C LEU A 30 13.75 -3.52 -23.16
N ARG A 31 14.73 -2.80 -23.72
CA ARG A 31 15.51 -1.79 -22.98
C ARG A 31 14.61 -0.68 -22.46
N GLN A 32 13.70 -0.17 -23.29
CA GLN A 32 12.78 0.89 -22.92
C GLN A 32 11.82 0.44 -21.81
N VAL A 33 11.29 -0.79 -21.88
CA VAL A 33 10.48 -1.38 -20.81
C VAL A 33 11.30 -1.52 -19.51
N LEU A 34 12.57 -1.94 -19.60
CA LEU A 34 13.44 -2.12 -18.44
C LEU A 34 13.75 -0.77 -17.76
N GLU A 35 13.97 0.29 -18.52
CA GLU A 35 14.15 1.65 -17.98
C GLU A 35 12.88 2.14 -17.29
N ILE A 36 11.71 1.98 -17.90
CA ILE A 36 10.42 2.33 -17.27
C ILE A 36 10.21 1.51 -15.98
N GLN A 37 10.56 0.23 -15.96
CA GLN A 37 10.46 -0.61 -14.76
C GLN A 37 11.39 -0.14 -13.63
N LYS A 38 12.61 0.32 -13.94
CA LYS A 38 13.53 0.88 -12.94
C LYS A 38 13.00 2.18 -12.35
N GLU A 39 12.44 3.05 -13.19
CA GLU A 39 11.80 4.30 -12.74
C GLU A 39 10.60 3.99 -11.83
N GLN A 40 9.71 3.07 -12.25
CA GLN A 40 8.58 2.63 -11.44
C GLN A 40 9.04 2.06 -10.09
N LEU A 41 10.07 1.23 -10.07
CA LEU A 41 10.63 0.66 -8.85
C LEU A 41 11.18 1.76 -7.93
N THR A 42 11.82 2.78 -8.49
CA THR A 42 12.33 3.94 -7.74
C THR A 42 11.20 4.72 -7.09
N VAL A 43 10.12 4.99 -7.83
CA VAL A 43 8.92 5.67 -7.31
C VAL A 43 8.26 4.84 -6.21
N LEU A 44 8.12 3.52 -6.41
CA LEU A 44 7.54 2.62 -5.40
C LEU A 44 8.38 2.56 -4.12
N LYS A 45 9.71 2.55 -4.22
CA LYS A 45 10.60 2.63 -3.04
C LYS A 45 10.43 3.95 -2.30
N ALA A 46 10.37 5.06 -3.01
CA ALA A 46 10.15 6.37 -2.40
C ALA A 46 8.78 6.46 -1.72
N GLN A 47 7.74 5.91 -2.35
CA GLN A 47 6.40 5.81 -1.78
C GLN A 47 6.39 4.91 -0.54
N ALA A 48 7.05 3.75 -0.57
CA ALA A 48 7.18 2.86 0.58
C ALA A 48 7.91 3.54 1.76
N ALA A 49 8.97 4.30 1.49
CA ALA A 49 9.68 5.06 2.51
C ALA A 49 8.83 6.20 3.09
N ALA A 50 8.04 6.90 2.26
CA ALA A 50 7.11 7.92 2.71
C ALA A 50 5.94 7.33 3.53
N GLN A 51 5.57 6.08 3.25
CA GLN A 51 4.56 5.30 3.97
C GLN A 51 5.15 4.60 5.22
N ASP A 52 6.44 4.75 5.53
CA ASP A 52 7.04 4.19 6.74
C ASP A 52 6.68 5.05 7.97
N GLY A 53 5.38 5.25 8.18
CA GLY A 53 4.82 5.87 9.38
C GLY A 53 5.28 5.13 10.64
N ALA A 54 5.53 3.82 10.54
CA ALA A 54 6.12 3.02 11.60
C ALA A 54 7.54 3.50 11.96
N ALA A 55 8.42 3.83 11.00
CA ALA A 55 9.73 4.41 11.32
C ALA A 55 9.63 5.78 12.01
N ARG A 56 8.68 6.62 11.60
CA ARG A 56 8.43 7.91 12.27
C ARG A 56 7.99 7.70 13.73
N TRP A 57 7.07 6.78 13.98
CA TRP A 57 6.61 6.45 15.34
C TRP A 57 7.70 5.78 16.17
N ARG A 58 8.52 4.90 15.58
CA ARG A 58 9.70 4.33 16.26
C ARG A 58 10.66 5.43 16.70
N ALA A 59 11.02 6.35 15.81
CA ALA A 59 11.89 7.48 16.15
C ALA A 59 11.29 8.38 17.24
N PHE A 60 9.97 8.58 17.22
CA PHE A 60 9.26 9.31 18.27
C PHE A 60 9.37 8.61 19.63
N LEU A 61 9.13 7.29 19.69
CA LEU A 61 9.22 6.51 20.92
C LEU A 61 10.66 6.49 21.45
N THR A 62 11.66 6.28 20.58
CA THR A 62 13.09 6.31 20.97
C THR A 62 13.48 7.67 21.56
N ARG A 63 12.99 8.78 20.98
CA ARG A 63 13.29 10.14 21.48
C ARG A 63 12.78 10.36 22.90
N TRP A 64 11.65 9.77 23.26
CA TRP A 64 10.99 9.97 24.54
C TRP A 64 11.15 8.79 25.51
N GLN A 65 12.01 7.82 25.18
CA GLN A 65 12.20 6.60 25.96
C GLN A 65 12.71 6.87 27.39
N GLY A 66 13.47 7.95 27.59
CA GLY A 66 13.98 8.33 28.92
C GLY A 66 12.87 8.74 29.89
N ASP A 67 11.85 9.46 29.39
CA ASP A 67 10.74 9.95 30.21
C ASP A 67 9.58 8.95 30.26
N PHE A 68 9.39 8.16 29.19
CA PHE A 68 8.28 7.24 29.01
C PHE A 68 8.76 5.87 28.50
N PRO A 69 9.48 5.08 29.32
CA PRO A 69 10.12 3.84 28.87
C PRO A 69 9.12 2.76 28.43
N ASP A 70 7.95 2.70 29.07
CA ASP A 70 6.97 1.62 28.85
C ASP A 70 5.79 2.02 27.96
N VAL A 71 5.74 3.26 27.45
CA VAL A 71 4.55 3.77 26.75
C VAL A 71 4.15 2.92 25.55
N GLY A 72 5.13 2.45 24.77
CA GLY A 72 4.85 1.58 23.63
C GLY A 72 4.25 0.23 24.04
N THR A 73 4.76 -0.37 25.12
CA THR A 73 4.24 -1.62 25.68
C THR A 73 2.85 -1.42 26.28
N ALA A 74 2.64 -0.31 27.01
CA ALA A 74 1.34 0.05 27.56
C ALA A 74 0.30 0.27 26.45
N CYS A 75 0.69 0.91 25.34
CA CYS A 75 -0.16 1.06 24.16
C CYS A 75 -0.54 -0.29 23.56
N LYS A 76 0.42 -1.23 23.40
CA LYS A 76 0.12 -2.61 22.96
C LYS A 76 -0.86 -3.32 23.90
N GLN A 77 -0.71 -3.13 25.22
CA GLN A 77 -1.56 -3.78 26.21
C GLN A 77 -2.99 -3.20 26.26
N VAL A 78 -3.13 -1.89 26.12
CA VAL A 78 -4.43 -1.20 26.21
C VAL A 78 -5.21 -1.25 24.89
N LEU A 79 -4.52 -1.36 23.75
CA LEU A 79 -5.13 -1.41 22.43
C LEU A 79 -6.31 -2.42 22.31
N PRO A 80 -6.17 -3.70 22.70
CA PRO A 80 -7.29 -4.66 22.60
C PRO A 80 -8.49 -4.29 23.49
N VAL A 81 -8.25 -3.58 24.61
CA VAL A 81 -9.34 -3.09 25.49
C VAL A 81 -10.15 -2.00 24.79
N ILE A 82 -9.45 -1.08 24.12
CA ILE A 82 -10.07 0.03 23.38
C ILE A 82 -10.77 -0.49 22.12
N GLU A 83 -10.17 -1.43 21.40
CA GLU A 83 -10.80 -2.10 20.25
C GLU A 83 -12.11 -2.78 20.66
N ARG A 84 -12.10 -3.50 21.80
CA ARG A 84 -13.31 -4.11 22.34
C ARG A 84 -14.38 -3.07 22.67
N ALA A 85 -14.02 -1.97 23.32
CA ALA A 85 -14.95 -0.89 23.64
C ALA A 85 -15.55 -0.26 22.36
N TYR A 86 -14.74 -0.09 21.32
CA TYR A 86 -15.20 0.40 20.02
C TYR A 86 -16.20 -0.55 19.37
N LEU A 87 -15.89 -1.85 19.36
CA LEU A 87 -16.79 -2.86 18.83
C LEU A 87 -18.09 -2.97 19.62
N GLN A 88 -18.04 -2.81 20.94
CA GLN A 88 -19.24 -2.74 21.79
C GLN A 88 -20.12 -1.55 21.41
N LEU A 89 -19.53 -0.37 21.21
CA LEU A 89 -20.28 0.81 20.78
C LEU A 89 -20.92 0.61 19.39
N VAL A 90 -20.19 0.01 18.45
CA VAL A 90 -20.72 -0.32 17.12
C VAL A 90 -21.85 -1.35 17.22
N GLN A 91 -21.73 -2.34 18.09
CA GLN A 91 -22.77 -3.33 18.33
C GLN A 91 -24.04 -2.68 18.90
N GLU A 92 -23.93 -1.88 19.95
CA GLU A 92 -25.05 -1.13 20.53
C GLU A 92 -25.76 -0.28 19.48
N LEU A 93 -24.99 0.40 18.63
CA LEU A 93 -25.49 1.19 17.52
C LEU A 93 -26.28 0.33 16.51
N THR A 94 -25.69 -0.79 16.11
CA THR A 94 -26.26 -1.71 15.11
C THR A 94 -27.56 -2.32 15.63
N ASP A 95 -27.61 -2.68 16.91
CA ASP A 95 -28.80 -3.25 17.54
C ASP A 95 -29.91 -2.20 17.64
N LYS A 96 -29.58 -0.95 18.02
CA LYS A 96 -30.54 0.17 18.02
C LYS A 96 -31.14 0.43 16.65
N LEU A 97 -30.32 0.44 15.61
CA LEU A 97 -30.79 0.65 14.23
C LEU A 97 -31.69 -0.50 13.75
N ARG A 98 -31.39 -1.72 14.15
CA ARG A 98 -32.19 -2.91 13.84
C ARG A 98 -33.56 -2.83 14.52
N ASP A 99 -33.60 -2.42 15.78
CA ASP A 99 -34.84 -2.31 16.56
C ASP A 99 -35.71 -1.11 16.12
N GLU A 100 -35.09 0.00 15.71
CA GLU A 100 -35.80 1.22 15.29
C GLU A 100 -36.25 1.21 13.82
N GLY A 101 -35.86 0.19 13.05
CA GLY A 101 -36.60 -0.38 11.90
C GLY A 101 -37.15 0.55 10.81
N GLY A 102 -36.67 1.79 10.67
CA GLY A 102 -37.19 2.78 9.71
C GLY A 102 -37.12 4.25 10.16
N GLY A 103 -36.71 4.54 11.40
CA GLY A 103 -36.61 5.92 11.90
C GLY A 103 -35.58 6.79 11.18
N LEU A 104 -34.52 6.21 10.60
CA LEU A 104 -33.45 6.96 9.94
C LEU A 104 -33.85 7.65 8.62
N ASP A 105 -34.99 7.29 8.03
CA ASP A 105 -35.52 8.01 6.86
C ASP A 105 -35.99 9.43 7.25
N ASN A 106 -36.20 9.68 8.55
CA ASN A 106 -36.47 11.01 9.08
C ASN A 106 -35.17 11.72 9.46
N GLU A 107 -34.87 12.82 8.75
CA GLU A 107 -33.70 13.69 8.97
C GLU A 107 -33.53 14.11 10.44
N PHE A 108 -34.64 14.34 11.17
CA PHE A 108 -34.57 14.70 12.59
C PHE A 108 -34.05 13.54 13.45
N VAL A 109 -34.53 12.32 13.19
CA VAL A 109 -34.11 11.11 13.93
C VAL A 109 -32.68 10.74 13.57
N LEU A 110 -32.29 10.88 12.30
CA LEU A 110 -30.91 10.73 11.86
C LEU A 110 -29.98 11.75 12.55
N GLY A 111 -30.41 13.02 12.63
CA GLY A 111 -29.65 14.07 13.31
C GLY A 111 -29.42 13.77 14.79
N GLU A 112 -30.46 13.40 15.53
CA GLU A 112 -30.37 13.00 16.95
C GLU A 112 -29.46 11.77 17.13
N PHE A 113 -29.56 10.80 16.24
CA PHE A 113 -28.72 9.62 16.24
C PHE A 113 -27.24 9.97 16.02
N LEU A 114 -26.95 10.79 15.02
CA LEU A 114 -25.58 11.25 14.72
C LEU A 114 -25.00 12.10 15.85
N ASP A 115 -25.79 12.97 16.48
CA ASP A 115 -25.32 13.77 17.62
C ASP A 115 -24.95 12.88 18.81
N ARG A 116 -25.81 11.90 19.12
CA ARG A 116 -25.64 11.00 20.25
C ARG A 116 -24.47 10.02 20.09
N TYR A 117 -24.30 9.46 18.91
CA TYR A 117 -23.35 8.36 18.67
C TYR A 117 -22.16 8.74 17.80
N GLY A 118 -22.35 9.65 16.84
CA GLY A 118 -21.31 10.04 15.87
C GLY A 118 -20.09 10.65 16.53
N THR A 119 -20.28 11.53 17.52
CA THR A 119 -19.16 12.15 18.26
C THR A 119 -18.32 11.12 19.00
N ARG A 120 -18.96 10.21 19.75
CA ARG A 120 -18.25 9.18 20.54
C ARG A 120 -17.54 8.17 19.64
N LEU A 121 -18.20 7.74 18.55
CA LEU A 121 -17.63 6.81 17.60
C LEU A 121 -16.43 7.41 16.86
N GLY A 122 -16.54 8.67 16.44
CA GLY A 122 -15.45 9.40 15.78
C GLY A 122 -14.25 9.64 16.71
N GLN A 123 -14.51 10.03 17.96
CA GLN A 123 -13.46 10.20 18.96
C GLN A 123 -12.72 8.88 19.24
N LEU A 124 -13.45 7.80 19.48
CA LEU A 124 -12.84 6.51 19.78
C LEU A 124 -12.10 5.92 18.57
N GLY A 125 -12.64 6.10 17.36
CA GLY A 125 -11.95 5.74 16.12
C GLY A 125 -10.67 6.55 15.90
N THR A 126 -10.66 7.83 16.28
CA THR A 126 -9.45 8.68 16.24
C THR A 126 -8.39 8.21 17.25
N VAL A 127 -8.81 7.81 18.45
CA VAL A 127 -7.90 7.25 19.45
C VAL A 127 -7.29 5.94 18.95
N LEU A 128 -8.09 5.05 18.34
CA LEU A 128 -7.59 3.82 17.75
C LEU A 128 -6.59 4.06 16.60
N SER A 129 -6.89 5.01 15.71
CA SER A 129 -6.00 5.32 14.57
C SER A 129 -4.66 5.92 15.00
N GLN A 130 -4.60 6.54 16.18
CA GLN A 130 -3.36 7.05 16.78
C GLN A 130 -2.62 5.98 17.58
N LEU A 131 -3.34 5.15 18.34
CA LEU A 131 -2.75 4.13 19.19
C LEU A 131 -2.23 2.91 18.42
N GLY A 132 -2.89 2.49 17.34
CA GLY A 132 -2.47 1.35 16.53
C GLY A 132 -1.02 1.49 16.01
N PRO A 133 -0.69 2.57 15.28
CA PRO A 133 0.68 2.80 14.81
C PRO A 133 1.71 2.93 15.94
N LEU A 134 1.31 3.48 17.09
CA LEU A 134 2.19 3.62 18.25
C LEU A 134 2.47 2.28 18.93
N ALA A 135 1.45 1.42 19.03
CA ALA A 135 1.57 0.05 19.49
C ALA A 135 2.46 -0.75 18.53
N ASP A 136 2.22 -0.72 17.22
CA ASP A 136 3.02 -1.46 16.23
C ASP A 136 4.49 -1.01 16.18
N ALA A 137 4.74 0.27 16.41
CA ALA A 137 6.09 0.82 16.46
C ALA A 137 6.86 0.47 17.75
N ALA A 138 6.20 -0.04 18.79
CA ALA A 138 6.88 -0.33 20.04
C ALA A 138 7.86 -1.50 19.87
N PRO A 139 9.11 -1.36 20.36
CA PRO A 139 10.08 -2.45 20.30
C PRO A 139 9.53 -3.70 21.02
N PRO A 140 9.93 -4.91 20.60
CA PRO A 140 9.61 -6.12 21.36
C PRO A 140 10.19 -5.98 22.78
N PRO A 141 9.50 -6.52 23.80
CA PRO A 141 10.04 -6.52 25.15
C PRO A 141 11.44 -7.12 25.12
N ALA A 142 12.43 -6.36 25.60
CA ALA A 142 13.79 -6.84 25.71
C ALA A 142 13.75 -8.11 26.56
N GLN A 143 13.95 -9.27 25.91
CA GLN A 143 14.11 -10.52 26.63
C GLN A 143 15.32 -10.31 27.55
N ALA A 144 15.07 -10.27 28.86
CA ALA A 144 16.11 -10.22 29.86
C ALA A 144 16.94 -11.50 29.70
N SER A 145 18.07 -11.38 28.99
CA SER A 145 19.10 -12.41 28.96
C SER A 145 19.62 -12.56 30.38
N GLY A 146 19.24 -13.65 31.04
CA GLY A 146 19.82 -14.10 32.31
C GLY A 146 21.17 -14.75 32.12
#